data_AF-A0AAJ0XHE7-F1
#
_entry.id   AF-A0AAJ0XHE7-F1
#
_cell.length_a   1.000
_cell.length_b   1.000
_cell.length_c   1.000
_cell.angle_alpha   90.00
_cell.angle_beta   90.00
_cell.angle_gamma   90.00
#
_symmetry.space_group_name_H-M   'P 1'
#
loop_
_entity.id
_entity.type
_entity.pdbx_description
1 polymer ?
#
loop_
_entity_poly.entity_id
_entity_poly.type
_entity_poly.pdbx_seq_one_letter_code
_entity_poly.pdbx_strand_id
1 'polypeptide(L)'
;MAKAANGKGLALKYALQNAVFYGGKANAGAVMGKILAEQPSLRAKASELGRDVAAVVKDVNRLKPDEQVKKLKSIDSSLLERKEKVQEQLPALEGAVTGEVVTRFAPA
;
A
#
# COMPACT_ATOMS: atom_id res chain seq x y z
N MET A 1 -12.50 29.70 7.57
CA MET A 1 -11.28 29.51 6.76
C MET A 1 -10.46 28.39 7.38
N ALA A 2 -10.31 27.23 6.74
CA ALA A 2 -9.24 26.23 6.94
C ALA A 2 -9.68 24.89 6.33
N LYS A 3 -8.84 24.32 5.45
CA LYS A 3 -8.74 22.90 5.01
C LYS A 3 -8.35 22.69 3.54
N ALA A 4 -7.78 23.70 2.87
CA ALA A 4 -7.14 23.50 1.56
C ALA A 4 -5.77 22.76 1.64
N ALA A 5 -5.23 22.53 2.84
CA ALA A 5 -3.88 22.00 3.04
C ALA A 5 -3.77 20.46 3.13
N ASN A 6 -4.88 19.72 3.18
CA ASN A 6 -4.81 18.29 3.53
C ASN A 6 -4.54 17.34 2.35
N GLY A 7 -4.69 17.78 1.10
CA GLY A 7 -4.53 16.92 -0.08
C GLY A 7 -3.08 16.49 -0.35
N LYS A 8 -2.14 17.44 -0.32
CA LYS A 8 -0.71 17.18 -0.58
C LYS A 8 -0.04 16.35 0.51
N GLY A 9 -0.37 16.61 1.78
CA GLY A 9 0.15 15.85 2.91
C GLY A 9 -0.28 14.37 2.86
N LEU A 10 -1.53 14.10 2.50
CA LEU A 10 -2.04 12.75 2.31
C LEU A 10 -1.38 12.08 1.10
N ALA A 11 -1.26 12.79 -0.03
CA ALA A 11 -0.57 12.28 -1.21
C ALA A 11 0.85 11.80 -0.89
N LEU A 12 1.62 12.58 -0.12
CA LEU A 12 2.99 12.23 0.26
C LEU A 12 3.04 11.05 1.23
N LYS A 13 2.16 11.02 2.23
CA LYS A 13 2.03 9.92 3.19
C LYS A 13 1.75 8.59 2.49
N TYR A 14 0.75 8.54 1.60
CA TYR A 14 0.40 7.32 0.88
C TYR A 14 1.37 6.98 -0.26
N ALA A 15 1.99 7.96 -0.91
CA ALA A 15 3.02 7.71 -1.92
C ALA A 15 4.24 7.04 -1.30
N LEU A 16 4.73 7.53 -0.16
CA LEU A 16 5.81 6.89 0.57
C LEU A 16 5.43 5.49 1.07
N GLN A 17 4.22 5.32 1.63
CA GLN A 17 3.74 4.01 2.04
C GLN A 17 3.68 3.01 0.87
N ASN A 18 3.17 3.44 -0.28
CA ASN A 18 3.11 2.61 -1.47
C ASN A 18 4.53 2.28 -1.98
N ALA A 19 5.43 3.26 -2.03
CA ALA A 19 6.81 3.01 -2.44
C ALA A 19 7.50 1.97 -1.54
N VAL A 20 7.39 2.12 -0.22
CA VAL A 20 8.00 1.19 0.75
C VAL A 20 7.43 -0.23 0.62
N PHE A 21 6.11 -0.38 0.45
CA PHE A 21 5.49 -1.71 0.30
C PHE A 21 5.81 -2.41 -1.02
N TYR A 22 6.09 -1.65 -2.08
CA TYR A 22 6.33 -2.16 -3.43
C TYR A 22 7.80 -2.00 -3.87
N GLY A 23 8.74 -2.02 -2.92
CA GLY A 23 10.17 -2.11 -3.23
C GLY A 23 10.78 -0.85 -3.82
N GLY A 24 10.31 0.32 -3.39
CA GLY A 24 10.81 1.64 -3.81
C GLY A 24 10.04 2.30 -4.94
N LYS A 25 8.99 1.65 -5.47
CA LYS A 25 8.18 2.16 -6.59
C LYS A 25 6.75 2.47 -6.14
N ALA A 26 6.42 3.75 -6.03
CA ALA A 26 5.06 4.22 -5.86
C ALA A 26 4.31 4.26 -7.20
N ASN A 27 3.03 3.90 -7.15
CA ASN A 27 2.08 4.01 -8.26
C ASN A 27 1.03 5.09 -7.95
N ALA A 28 0.91 6.09 -8.82
CA ALA A 28 -0.04 7.19 -8.67
C ALA A 28 -1.50 6.72 -8.61
N GLY A 29 -1.88 5.70 -9.36
CA GLY A 29 -3.24 5.13 -9.32
C GLY A 29 -3.55 4.47 -7.98
N ALA A 30 -2.60 3.73 -7.41
CA ALA A 30 -2.75 3.10 -6.10
C ALA A 30 -2.87 4.14 -4.97
N VAL A 31 -2.04 5.17 -5.02
CA VAL A 31 -2.07 6.29 -4.08
C VAL A 31 -3.39 7.06 -4.16
N MET A 32 -3.83 7.37 -5.39
CA MET A 32 -5.10 8.06 -5.63
C MET A 32 -6.29 7.24 -5.12
N GLY A 33 -6.32 5.95 -5.43
CA GLY A 33 -7.36 5.04 -4.95
C GLY A 33 -7.44 5.00 -3.42
N LYS A 34 -6.29 4.98 -2.74
CA LYS A 34 -6.22 4.97 -1.28
C LYS A 34 -6.71 6.30 -0.66
N ILE A 35 -6.36 7.44 -1.24
CA ILE A 35 -6.85 8.75 -0.78
C ILE A 35 -8.36 8.87 -0.96
N LEU A 36 -8.89 8.42 -2.11
CA LEU A 36 -10.32 8.50 -2.40
C LEU A 36 -11.17 7.52 -1.57
N ALA A 37 -10.57 6.40 -1.14
CA ALA A 37 -11.19 5.46 -0.21
C ALA A 37 -11.31 6.07 1.19
N GLU A 38 -10.27 6.76 1.67
CA GLU A 38 -10.25 7.34 3.01
C GLU A 38 -11.00 8.68 3.08
N GLN A 39 -10.97 9.47 2.01
CA GLN A 39 -11.73 10.71 1.92
C GLN A 39 -12.48 10.87 0.59
N PRO A 40 -13.72 10.36 0.51
CA PRO A 40 -14.57 10.49 -0.67
C PRO A 40 -14.83 11.94 -1.09
N SER A 41 -14.81 12.89 -0.15
CA SER A 41 -15.01 14.32 -0.38
C SER A 41 -13.96 14.94 -1.31
N LEU A 42 -12.79 14.33 -1.44
CA LEU A 42 -11.74 14.78 -2.35
C LEU A 42 -12.00 14.38 -3.81
N ARG A 43 -13.02 13.57 -4.11
CA ARG A 43 -13.42 13.27 -5.51
C ARG A 43 -13.71 14.53 -6.31
N ALA A 44 -14.33 15.54 -5.68
CA ALA A 44 -14.61 16.82 -6.33
C ALA A 44 -13.33 17.55 -6.79
N LYS A 45 -12.18 17.27 -6.14
CA LYS A 45 -10.87 17.83 -6.47
C LYS A 45 -9.92 16.78 -7.07
N ALA A 46 -10.46 15.67 -7.57
CA ALA A 46 -9.65 14.56 -8.04
C ALA A 46 -8.70 14.96 -9.18
N SER A 47 -9.11 15.88 -10.05
CA SER A 47 -8.28 16.39 -11.15
C SER A 47 -7.07 17.19 -10.66
N GLU A 48 -7.25 18.04 -9.64
CA GLU A 48 -6.13 18.79 -9.04
C GLU A 48 -5.21 17.87 -8.24
N LEU A 49 -5.82 17.02 -7.41
CA LEU A 49 -5.12 16.05 -6.57
C LEU A 49 -4.32 15.06 -7.42
N GLY A 50 -4.84 14.62 -8.57
CA GLY A 50 -4.16 13.70 -9.46
C GLY A 50 -2.85 14.28 -10.01
N ARG A 51 -2.82 15.59 -10.33
CA ARG A 51 -1.59 16.28 -10.76
C ARG A 51 -0.56 16.35 -9.62
N ASP A 52 -1.03 16.71 -8.43
CA ASP A 52 -0.18 16.77 -7.24
C ASP A 52 0.38 15.38 -6.88
N VAL A 53 -0.46 14.34 -6.90
CA VAL A 53 -0.06 12.94 -6.64
C VAL A 53 0.96 12.47 -7.66
N ALA A 54 0.77 12.76 -8.95
CA ALA A 54 1.72 12.38 -9.98
C ALA A 54 3.11 13.01 -9.77
N ALA A 55 3.15 14.30 -9.40
CA ALA A 55 4.39 14.99 -9.06
C ALA A 55 5.06 14.36 -7.83
N VAL A 56 4.31 14.17 -6.74
CA VAL A 56 4.81 13.58 -5.50
C VAL A 56 5.32 12.14 -5.72
N VAL A 57 4.60 11.32 -6.49
CA VAL A 57 5.03 9.95 -6.81
C VAL A 57 6.32 9.94 -7.62
N LYS A 58 6.47 10.87 -8.58
CA LYS A 58 7.71 11.01 -9.34
C LYS A 58 8.88 11.39 -8.44
N ASP A 59 8.67 12.29 -7.49
CA ASP A 59 9.70 12.69 -6.53
C ASP A 59 10.05 11.55 -5.58
N VAL A 60 9.06 10.81 -5.07
CA VAL A 60 9.27 9.63 -4.23
C VAL A 60 10.04 8.55 -4.99
N ASN A 61 9.68 8.27 -6.24
CA ASN A 61 10.35 7.27 -7.08
C ASN A 61 11.80 7.65 -7.45
N ARG A 62 12.18 8.92 -7.32
CA ARG A 62 13.57 9.38 -7.46
C ARG A 62 14.40 9.16 -6.20
N LEU A 63 13.77 9.04 -5.03
CA LEU A 63 14.45 8.77 -3.78
C LEU A 63 14.84 7.29 -3.68
N LYS A 64 15.90 7.00 -2.92
CA LYS A 64 16.28 5.62 -2.61
C LYS A 64 15.27 4.97 -1.66
N PRO A 65 15.04 3.65 -1.73
CA PRO A 65 14.14 2.94 -0.84
C PRO A 65 14.42 3.22 0.65
N ASP A 66 15.69 3.23 1.06
CA ASP A 66 16.10 3.58 2.42
C ASP A 66 15.68 4.99 2.86
N GLU A 67 15.79 5.97 1.97
CA GLU A 67 15.39 7.35 2.27
C GLU A 67 13.87 7.49 2.33
N GLN A 68 13.15 6.74 1.49
CA GLN A 68 11.69 6.69 1.55
C GLN A 68 11.23 6.12 2.90
N VAL A 69 11.88 5.05 3.39
CA VAL A 69 11.61 4.48 4.72
C VAL A 69 11.91 5.49 5.82
N LYS A 70 13.05 6.18 5.78
CA LYS A 70 13.40 7.22 6.77
C LYS A 70 12.39 8.35 6.77
N LYS A 71 12.01 8.87 5.60
CA LYS A 71 10.99 9.93 5.48
C LYS A 71 9.63 9.48 5.96
N LEU A 72 9.24 8.24 5.65
CA LEU A 72 7.98 7.67 6.14
C LEU A 72 7.99 7.53 7.66
N LYS A 73 9.10 7.06 8.27
CA LYS A 73 9.28 7.01 9.73
C LYS A 73 9.17 8.38 10.38
N SER A 74 9.71 9.43 9.76
CA SER A 74 9.65 10.81 10.30
C SER A 74 8.25 11.41 10.23
N ILE A 75 7.41 10.99 9.29
CA ILE A 75 6.07 11.52 9.11
C ILE A 75 5.06 10.71 9.92
N ASP A 76 5.11 9.39 9.79
CA ASP A 76 4.15 8.50 10.41
C ASP A 76 4.75 7.09 10.58
N SER A 77 5.34 6.85 11.75
CA SER A 77 5.93 5.57 12.12
C SER A 77 4.91 4.42 12.16
N SER A 78 3.61 4.71 12.32
CA SER A 78 2.55 3.70 12.38
C SER A 78 2.23 3.07 11.03
N LEU A 79 2.49 3.76 9.90
CA LEU A 79 2.28 3.20 8.57
C LEU A 79 3.36 2.22 8.12
N LEU A 80 4.48 2.17 8.84
CA LEU A 80 5.60 1.29 8.55
C LEU A 80 5.38 -0.14 9.06
N GLU A 81 4.43 -0.32 9.99
CA GLU A 81 3.96 -1.64 10.41
C GLU A 81 3.18 -2.27 9.25
N ARG A 82 3.92 -2.78 8.26
CA ARG A 82 3.51 -4.04 7.63
C ARG A 82 3.47 -4.99 8.82
N LYS A 83 2.28 -5.23 9.39
CA LYS A 83 2.04 -6.52 10.06
C LYS A 83 2.58 -7.52 9.04
N GLU A 84 3.73 -8.12 9.34
CA GLU A 84 4.11 -9.34 8.69
C GLU A 84 2.86 -10.19 8.84
N LYS A 85 2.12 -10.36 7.75
CA LYS A 85 1.32 -11.56 7.61
C LYS A 85 2.40 -12.62 7.59
N VAL A 86 2.78 -13.06 8.80
CA VAL A 86 3.19 -14.42 9.05
C VAL A 86 2.20 -15.20 8.20
N GLN A 87 2.67 -15.69 7.06
CA GLN A 87 1.90 -16.64 6.32
C GLN A 87 1.66 -17.72 7.36
N GLU A 88 0.45 -17.81 7.88
CA GLU A 88 0.02 -18.94 8.66
C GLU A 88 0.22 -20.11 7.70
N GLN A 89 1.42 -20.69 7.75
CA GLN A 89 1.72 -21.94 7.10
C GLN A 89 0.68 -22.86 7.70
N LEU A 90 -0.29 -23.26 6.87
CA LEU A 90 -1.31 -24.20 7.27
C LEU A 90 -0.58 -25.34 7.99
N PRO A 91 -1.04 -25.74 9.19
CA PRO A 91 -0.39 -26.82 9.91
C PRO A 91 -0.27 -28.01 8.97
N ALA A 92 0.90 -28.64 8.98
CA ALA A 92 1.12 -29.85 8.21
C ALA A 92 0.02 -30.85 8.58
N LEU A 93 -0.65 -31.41 7.57
CA LEU A 93 -1.69 -32.41 7.77
C LEU A 93 -1.08 -33.62 8.50
N GLU A 94 -1.56 -33.93 9.70
CA GLU A 94 -1.11 -35.10 10.46
C GLU A 94 -1.37 -36.37 9.64
N GLY A 95 -0.30 -37.10 9.31
CA GLY A 95 -0.37 -38.34 8.53
C GLY A 95 -0.31 -38.17 7.01
N ALA A 96 -0.12 -36.96 6.47
CA ALA A 96 0.04 -36.77 5.03
C ALA A 96 1.44 -37.19 4.56
N VAL A 97 1.52 -38.33 3.88
CA VAL A 97 2.75 -38.78 3.19
C VAL A 97 2.76 -38.20 1.77
N THR A 98 3.89 -37.59 1.37
CA THR A 98 4.06 -37.05 0.01
C THR A 98 3.92 -38.19 -1.01
N GLY A 99 2.82 -38.17 -1.79
CA GLY A 99 2.52 -39.18 -2.80
C GLY A 99 1.29 -40.04 -2.52
N GLU A 100 0.73 -39.99 -1.30
CA GLU A 100 -0.43 -40.79 -0.89
C GLU A 100 -1.69 -39.92 -0.68
N VAL A 101 -1.98 -39.03 -1.64
CA VAL A 101 -3.16 -38.15 -1.59
C VAL A 101 -4.32 -38.82 -2.32
N VAL A 102 -5.36 -39.22 -1.58
CA VAL A 102 -6.59 -39.78 -2.14
C VAL A 102 -7.65 -38.68 -2.29
N THR A 103 -7.87 -38.21 -3.52
CA THR A 103 -8.98 -37.31 -3.85
C THR A 103 -10.25 -38.10 -4.15
N ARG A 104 -11.37 -37.78 -3.48
CA ARG A 104 -12.69 -38.33 -3.81
C ARG A 104 -13.51 -37.32 -4.62
N PHE A 105 -14.17 -37.79 -5.67
CA PHE A 105 -15.18 -37.02 -6.39
C PHE A 105 -16.59 -37.42 -5.91
N ALA A 106 -17.52 -36.48 -5.90
CA ALA A 106 -18.93 -36.79 -5.63
C ALA A 106 -19.53 -37.58 -6.82
N PRO A 107 -20.42 -38.55 -6.57
CA PRO A 107 -21.15 -39.23 -7.65
C PRO A 107 -22.10 -38.25 -8.35
N ALA A 108 -22.31 -38.48 -9.66
CA ALA A 108 -23.14 -37.64 -10.54
C ALA A 108 -24.63 -37.66 -10.16
#